data_AF-A0A7T7R734-F1
#
_entry.id   AF-A0A7T7R734-F1
#
_cell.length_a   1.000
_cell.length_b   1.000
_cell.length_c   1.000
_cell.angle_alpha   90.00
_cell.angle_beta   90.00
_cell.angle_gamma   90.00
#
_symmetry.space_group_name_H-M   'P 1'
#
loop_
_entity.id
_entity.type
_entity.pdbx_description
1 polymer ?
#
loop_
_entity_poly.entity_id
_entity_poly.type
_entity_poly.pdbx_seq_one_letter_code
_entity_poly.pdbx_strand_id
1 'polypeptide(L)'
;MANLATERINVRSTVDAKNVIEQAANLLGLSVSSFMIQSSFERAKELLKSNHELKVNNADRDMLMNLLENPRPANDEMKNLMSLLDEN
;
A
#
# COMPACT_ATOMS: atom_id res chain seq x y z
N MET A 1 7.39 -19.82 -16.15
CA MET A 1 8.81 -19.62 -15.80
C MET A 1 8.91 -19.52 -14.29
N ALA A 2 9.82 -20.24 -13.64
CA ALA A 2 10.01 -20.14 -12.19
C ALA A 2 10.58 -18.76 -11.83
N ASN A 3 10.00 -18.09 -10.83
CA ASN A 3 10.53 -16.84 -10.28
C ASN A 3 11.80 -17.16 -9.49
N LEU A 4 12.94 -17.09 -10.15
CA LEU A 4 14.27 -17.25 -9.54
C LEU A 4 14.70 -15.92 -8.93
N ALA A 5 15.30 -15.94 -7.75
CA ALA A 5 15.83 -14.75 -7.06
C ALA A 5 17.15 -14.30 -7.71
N THR A 6 17.09 -13.68 -8.90
CA THR A 6 18.26 -13.22 -9.66
C THR A 6 18.68 -11.79 -9.33
N GLU A 7 17.74 -10.97 -8.87
CA GLU A 7 17.95 -9.55 -8.61
C GLU A 7 18.66 -9.31 -7.28
N ARG A 8 19.50 -8.27 -7.22
CA ARG A 8 20.31 -7.92 -6.04
C ARG A 8 19.93 -6.55 -5.48
N ILE A 9 19.84 -6.46 -4.16
CA ILE A 9 19.66 -5.20 -3.42
C ILE A 9 20.90 -4.99 -2.56
N ASN A 10 21.61 -3.87 -2.78
CA ASN A 10 22.80 -3.51 -2.01
C ASN A 10 22.42 -2.44 -0.98
N VAL A 11 22.70 -2.69 0.30
CA VAL A 11 22.35 -1.79 1.41
C VAL A 11 23.57 -1.57 2.30
N ARG A 12 23.76 -0.33 2.78
CA ARG A 12 24.72 0.00 3.84
C ARG A 12 23.96 0.27 5.13
N SER A 13 24.50 -0.18 6.26
CA SER A 13 23.91 0.01 7.57
C SER A 13 24.91 0.65 8.54
N THR A 14 24.41 1.18 9.64
CA THR A 14 25.23 1.44 10.83
C THR A 14 25.53 0.13 11.56
N VAL A 15 26.46 0.18 12.51
CA VAL A 15 26.78 -0.96 13.40
C VAL A 15 25.56 -1.33 14.24
N ASP A 16 24.90 -0.34 14.84
CA ASP A 16 23.72 -0.56 15.70
C ASP A 16 22.57 -1.21 14.93
N ALA A 17 22.26 -0.69 13.73
CA ALA A 17 21.21 -1.26 12.89
C ALA A 17 21.51 -2.71 12.53
N LYS A 18 22.77 -3.02 12.18
CA LYS A 18 23.20 -4.39 11.88
C LYS A 18 23.00 -5.31 13.09
N ASN A 19 23.42 -4.89 14.28
CA ASN A 19 23.31 -5.69 15.50
C ASN A 19 21.84 -6.00 15.86
N VAL A 20 20.94 -5.03 15.70
CA VAL A 20 19.50 -5.23 15.96
C VAL A 20 18.90 -6.20 14.94
N ILE A 21 19.23 -6.05 13.65
CA ILE A 21 18.74 -6.93 12.58
C ILE A 21 19.26 -8.36 12.78
N GLU A 22 20.53 -8.55 13.17
CA GLU A 22 21.11 -9.86 13.46
C GLU A 22 20.38 -10.56 14.62
N GLN A 23 20.10 -9.85 15.70
CA GLN A 23 19.33 -10.39 16.82
C GLN A 23 17.92 -10.81 16.38
N ALA A 24 17.22 -9.98 15.62
CA ALA A 24 15.88 -10.30 15.11
C ALA A 24 15.89 -11.51 14.17
N ALA A 25 16.88 -11.59 13.26
CA ALA A 25 17.04 -12.73 12.35
C ALA A 25 17.32 -14.03 13.13
N ASN A 26 18.17 -13.96 14.16
CA ASN A 26 18.49 -15.11 15.02
C ASN A 26 17.26 -15.62 15.78
N LEU A 27 16.40 -14.73 16.29
CA LEU A 27 15.15 -15.12 16.98
C LEU A 27 14.21 -15.93 16.09
N LEU A 28 14.24 -15.68 14.77
CA LEU A 28 13.41 -16.38 13.79
C LEU A 28 14.14 -17.55 13.11
N GLY A 29 15.40 -17.81 13.46
CA GLY A 29 16.22 -18.84 12.82
C GLY A 29 16.53 -18.54 11.34
N LEU A 30 16.55 -17.27 10.96
CA LEU A 30 16.77 -16.81 9.58
C LEU A 30 18.18 -16.25 9.41
N SER A 31 18.69 -16.28 8.18
CA SER A 31 19.84 -15.44 7.82
C SER A 31 19.45 -13.96 7.84
N VAL A 32 20.41 -13.07 8.09
CA VAL A 32 20.21 -11.60 8.01
C VAL A 32 19.60 -11.22 6.67
N SER A 33 20.10 -11.76 5.57
CA SER A 33 19.63 -11.48 4.21
C SER A 33 18.17 -11.90 4.01
N SER A 34 17.81 -13.10 4.48
CA SER A 34 16.44 -13.62 4.40
C SER A 34 15.48 -12.76 5.22
N PHE A 35 15.86 -12.41 6.46
CA PHE A 35 15.08 -11.54 7.31
C PHE A 35 14.84 -10.16 6.69
N MET A 36 15.89 -9.55 6.11
CA MET A 36 15.77 -8.24 5.48
C MET A 36 14.85 -8.28 4.25
N ILE A 37 15.00 -9.27 3.36
CA ILE A 37 14.14 -9.39 2.17
C ILE A 37 12.69 -9.63 2.58
N GLN A 38 12.44 -10.52 3.54
CA GLN A 38 11.08 -10.79 3.99
C GLN A 38 10.43 -9.56 4.64
N SER A 39 11.12 -8.93 5.59
CA SER A 39 10.62 -7.76 6.31
C SER A 39 10.36 -6.57 5.38
N SER A 40 11.29 -6.30 4.45
CA SER A 40 11.14 -5.21 3.48
C SER A 40 10.00 -5.48 2.49
N PHE A 41 9.85 -6.73 2.03
CA PHE A 41 8.77 -7.11 1.13
C PHE A 41 7.40 -7.02 1.79
N GLU A 42 7.27 -7.49 3.03
CA GLU A 42 6.03 -7.38 3.80
C GLU A 42 5.64 -5.91 4.00
N ARG A 43 6.58 -5.08 4.46
CA ARG A 43 6.33 -3.65 4.66
C ARG A 43 5.96 -2.93 3.35
N ALA A 44 6.62 -3.27 2.25
CA ALA A 44 6.31 -2.71 0.94
C ALA A 44 4.89 -3.08 0.49
N LYS A 45 4.47 -4.35 0.68
CA LYS A 45 3.10 -4.78 0.38
C LYS A 45 2.06 -4.03 1.20
N GLU A 46 2.30 -3.83 2.49
CA GLU A 46 1.39 -3.08 3.35
C GLU A 46 1.25 -1.61 2.91
N LEU A 47 2.36 -0.96 2.59
CA LEU A 47 2.36 0.43 2.10
C LEU A 47 1.58 0.56 0.79
N LEU A 48 1.84 -0.33 -0.16
CA LEU A 48 1.13 -0.33 -1.44
C LEU A 48 -0.35 -0.64 -1.26
N LYS A 49 -0.71 -1.60 -0.39
CA LYS A 49 -2.10 -1.93 -0.08
C LYS A 49 -2.82 -0.75 0.58
N SER A 50 -2.21 -0.11 1.58
CA SER A 50 -2.79 1.03 2.27
C SER A 50 -3.02 2.24 1.36
N ASN A 51 -2.28 2.38 0.26
CA ASN A 51 -2.51 3.45 -0.70
C ASN A 51 -3.76 3.21 -1.58
N HIS A 52 -4.21 1.96 -1.71
CA HIS A 52 -5.35 1.58 -2.56
C HIS A 52 -6.61 1.27 -1.76
N GLU A 53 -6.51 1.13 -0.43
CA GLU A 53 -7.65 0.81 0.44
C GLU A 53 -8.12 2.03 1.22
N LEU A 54 -9.37 2.44 0.95
CA LEU A 54 -10.07 3.39 1.81
C LEU A 54 -10.68 2.62 2.99
N LYS A 55 -10.09 2.75 4.18
CA LYS A 55 -10.70 2.24 5.41
C LYS A 55 -11.69 3.27 5.95
N VAL A 56 -12.96 2.90 5.95
CA VAL A 56 -14.07 3.72 6.45
C VAL A 56 -14.67 3.10 7.71
N ASN A 57 -15.28 3.91 8.57
CA ASN A 57 -16.08 3.40 9.68
C ASN A 57 -17.44 2.88 9.17
N ASN A 58 -18.25 2.27 10.04
CA ASN A 58 -19.54 1.71 9.63
C ASN A 58 -20.52 2.76 9.10
N ALA A 59 -20.55 3.97 9.66
CA ALA A 59 -21.44 5.04 9.23
C ALA A 59 -21.08 5.50 7.80
N ASP A 60 -19.80 5.72 7.54
CA ASP A 60 -19.28 6.10 6.22
C ASP A 60 -19.48 4.97 5.20
N ARG A 61 -19.32 3.71 5.61
CA ARG A 61 -19.64 2.53 4.78
C ARG A 61 -21.12 2.54 4.39
N ASP A 62 -22.03 2.69 5.34
CA ASP A 62 -23.47 2.64 5.08
C ASP A 62 -23.90 3.83 4.20
N MET A 63 -23.32 5.01 4.43
CA MET A 63 -23.50 6.18 3.55
C MET A 63 -23.02 5.89 2.12
N LEU A 64 -21.83 5.32 1.96
CA LEU A 64 -21.28 4.97 0.65
C LEU A 64 -22.17 3.95 -0.07
N MET A 65 -22.58 2.88 0.62
CA MET A 65 -23.44 1.84 0.04
C MET A 65 -24.79 2.42 -0.42
N ASN A 66 -25.40 3.28 0.41
CA ASN A 66 -26.64 3.95 0.04
C ASN A 66 -26.46 4.86 -1.20
N LEU A 67 -25.34 5.57 -1.32
CA LEU A 67 -25.05 6.42 -2.48
C LEU A 67 -24.76 5.62 -3.75
N LEU A 68 -24.22 4.40 -3.63
CA LEU A 68 -24.02 3.49 -4.77
C LEU A 68 -25.34 2.87 -5.24
N GLU A 69 -26.22 2.48 -4.31
CA GLU A 69 -27.55 1.94 -4.63
C GLU A 69 -28.51 3.02 -5.14
N ASN A 70 -28.40 4.23 -4.59
CA ASN A 70 -29.24 5.37 -4.92
C ASN A 70 -28.38 6.54 -5.42
N PRO A 71 -27.83 6.46 -6.64
CA PRO A 71 -26.99 7.51 -7.19
C PRO A 71 -27.78 8.81 -7.34
N ARG A 72 -27.20 9.91 -6.86
CA ARG A 72 -27.79 11.24 -7.04
C ARG A 72 -27.43 11.80 -8.42
N PRO A 73 -28.33 12.52 -9.09
CA PRO A 73 -27.98 13.23 -10.31
C PRO A 73 -26.91 14.28 -10.02
N ALA A 74 -26.10 14.62 -11.02
CA ALA A 74 -25.16 15.72 -10.94
C ALA A 74 -25.90 17.02 -10.57
N ASN A 75 -25.34 17.79 -9.64
CA ASN A 75 -25.83 19.13 -9.33
C ASN A 75 -25.43 20.11 -10.45
N ASP A 76 -25.97 21.32 -10.39
CA ASP A 76 -25.78 22.31 -11.44
C ASP A 76 -24.32 22.75 -11.55
N GLU A 77 -23.58 22.80 -10.44
CA GLU A 77 -22.13 23.07 -10.44
C GLU A 77 -21.34 21.98 -11.17
N MET A 78 -21.64 20.70 -10.94
CA MET A 78 -20.96 19.60 -11.64
C MET A 78 -21.32 19.56 -13.12
N LYS A 79 -22.58 19.84 -13.48
CA LYS A 79 -23.00 19.96 -14.89
C LYS A 79 -22.24 21.07 -15.61
N ASN A 80 -22.13 22.24 -14.98
CA ASN A 80 -21.39 23.38 -15.53
C ASN A 80 -19.90 23.06 -15.69
N LEU A 81 -19.29 22.32 -14.75
CA LEU A 81 -17.90 21.87 -14.89
C LEU A 81 -17.72 20.88 -16.06
N MET A 82 -18.62 19.90 -16.17
CA MET A 82 -18.57 18.92 -17.26
C MET A 82 -18.70 19.57 -18.64
N SER A 83 -19.60 20.55 -18.80
CA SER A 83 -19.76 21.25 -20.10
C SER A 83 -18.51 22.02 -20.54
N LEU A 84 -17.68 22.49 -19.60
CA LEU A 84 -16.42 23.16 -19.92
C LEU A 84 -15.32 22.19 -20.40
N LEU A 85 -15.42 20.90 -20.03
CA LEU A 85 -14.48 19.86 -20.46
C LEU A 85 -14.83 19.33 -21.86
N ASP A 86 -16.10 19.38 -22.25
CA ASP A 86 -16.60 18.92 -23.56
C ASP A 86 -16.35 19.93 -24.70
N GLU A 87 -16.01 21.18 -24.38
CA GLU A 87 -15.74 22.26 -25.35
C GLU A 87 -14.25 22.36 -25.80
N ASN A 88 -13.37 21.44 -25.38
CA ASN A 88 -11.98 21.32 -25.84
C ASN A 88 -11.73 20.00 -26.61
#